data_AF-X4ZT10-F1
#
_entry.id   AF-X4ZT10-F1
#
_cell.length_a   1.000
_cell.length_b   1.000
_cell.length_c   1.000
_cell.angle_alpha   90.00
_cell.angle_beta   90.00
_cell.angle_gamma   90.00
#
_symmetry.space_group_name_H-M   'P 1'
#
loop_
_entity.id
_entity.type
_entity.pdbx_description
1 polymer ?
#
loop_
_entity_poly.entity_id
_entity_poly.type
_entity_poly.pdbx_seq_one_letter_code
_entity_poly.pdbx_strand_id
1 'polypeptide(L)'
;MSKRKAWPDLMIVQMEKGGSFLETDLEFHQTIVAGAREPVLSRMSEAILPLLQEGRRQTNTLPNMRTKSSNYHVLIAIAIEERNIEQARQLMQSHIEQMLEPLKKAKEAQGEADQMKG
;
A
#
# COMPACT_ATOMS: atom_id res chain seq x y z
N MET A 1 -4.18 -6.50 22.35
CA MET A 1 -3.88 -6.69 20.90
C MET A 1 -2.80 -5.70 20.50
N SER A 2 -1.75 -6.16 19.81
CA SER A 2 -0.71 -5.28 19.26
C SER A 2 -1.35 -4.38 18.19
N LYS A 3 -1.06 -3.07 18.18
CA LYS A 3 -1.60 -2.12 17.17
C LYS A 3 -1.34 -2.54 15.72
N ARG A 4 -0.40 -3.45 15.46
CA ARG A 4 0.00 -3.92 14.12
C ARG A 4 -1.06 -4.72 13.35
N LYS A 5 -1.90 -5.51 14.03
CA LYS A 5 -3.03 -6.23 13.40
C LYS A 5 -4.29 -5.38 13.22
N ALA A 6 -4.43 -4.32 14.01
CA ALA A 6 -5.65 -3.51 14.01
C ALA A 6 -5.85 -2.73 12.71
N TRP A 7 -4.77 -2.29 12.06
CA TRP A 7 -4.88 -1.43 10.87
C TRP A 7 -5.33 -2.17 9.61
N PRO A 8 -4.77 -3.34 9.24
CA PRO A 8 -5.27 -4.09 8.09
C PRO A 8 -6.73 -4.51 8.24
N ASP A 9 -7.13 -4.95 9.44
CA ASP A 9 -8.51 -5.34 9.73
C ASP A 9 -9.45 -4.12 9.66
N LEU A 10 -9.01 -2.96 10.15
CA LEU A 10 -9.77 -1.71 10.04
C LEU A 10 -9.97 -1.28 8.59
N MET A 11 -8.95 -1.42 7.73
CA MET A 11 -9.08 -1.12 6.30
C MET A 11 -10.17 -1.98 5.62
N ILE A 12 -10.25 -3.26 5.97
CA ILE A 12 -11.29 -4.17 5.46
C ILE A 12 -12.67 -3.67 5.89
N VAL A 13 -12.84 -3.34 7.18
CA VAL A 13 -14.10 -2.80 7.71
C VAL A 13 -14.49 -1.49 7.02
N GLN A 14 -13.54 -0.59 6.78
CA GLN A 14 -13.79 0.69 6.13
C GLN A 14 -14.21 0.55 4.67
N MET A 15 -13.77 -0.51 3.98
CA MET A 15 -14.24 -0.80 2.63
C MET A 15 -15.72 -1.22 2.60
N GLU A 16 -16.19 -1.90 3.63
CA GLU A 16 -17.59 -2.37 3.74
C GLU A 16 -18.53 -1.30 4.32
N LYS A 17 -18.09 -0.60 5.37
CA LYS A 17 -18.93 0.29 6.19
C LYS A 17 -18.67 1.78 5.95
N GLY A 18 -17.71 2.11 5.08
CA GLY A 18 -17.24 3.48 4.87
C GLY A 18 -16.17 3.89 5.90
N GLY A 19 -15.40 4.91 5.55
CA GLY A 19 -14.28 5.43 6.35
C GLY A 19 -13.08 5.78 5.50
N SER A 20 -11.99 6.21 6.16
CA SER A 20 -10.80 6.70 5.48
C SER A 20 -9.75 5.60 5.27
N PHE A 21 -9.94 4.83 4.20
CA PHE A 21 -9.01 3.77 3.80
C PHE A 21 -7.59 4.32 3.58
N LEU A 22 -7.47 5.46 2.88
CA LEU A 22 -6.18 6.05 2.54
C LEU A 22 -5.38 6.47 3.77
N GLU A 23 -6.02 7.12 4.75
CA GLU A 23 -5.33 7.54 5.98
C GLU A 23 -4.86 6.32 6.76
N THR A 24 -5.73 5.33 6.92
CA THR A 24 -5.40 4.07 7.62
C THR A 24 -4.25 3.33 6.93
N ASP A 25 -4.24 3.29 5.60
CA ASP A 25 -3.16 2.72 4.78
C ASP A 25 -1.83 3.44 4.99
N LEU A 26 -1.83 4.77 5.02
CA LEU A 26 -0.62 5.56 5.30
C LEU A 26 -0.11 5.32 6.72
N GLU A 27 -1.00 5.28 7.72
CA GLU A 27 -0.66 5.02 9.12
C GLU A 27 -0.05 3.62 9.32
N PHE A 28 -0.55 2.61 8.58
CA PHE A 28 0.02 1.27 8.59
C PHE A 28 1.49 1.28 8.12
N HIS A 29 1.78 1.92 7.00
CA HIS A 29 3.14 2.00 6.46
C HIS A 29 4.08 2.81 7.35
N GLN A 30 3.62 3.94 7.88
CA GLN A 30 4.38 4.75 8.84
C GLN A 30 4.69 3.97 10.12
N THR A 31 3.75 3.15 10.59
CA THR A 31 3.97 2.27 11.76
C THR A 31 5.07 1.24 11.49
N ILE A 32 5.14 0.67 10.30
CA ILE A 32 6.21 -0.26 9.91
C ILE A 32 7.56 0.45 9.90
N VAL A 33 7.64 1.62 9.25
CA VAL A 33 8.86 2.44 9.17
C VAL A 33 9.35 2.83 10.56
N ALA A 34 8.47 3.34 11.43
CA ALA A 34 8.81 3.69 12.80
C ALA A 34 9.26 2.46 13.62
N GLY A 35 8.65 1.30 13.35
CA GLY A 35 8.99 0.03 13.98
C GLY A 35 10.40 -0.48 13.64
N ALA A 36 10.95 -0.10 12.48
CA ALA A 36 12.30 -0.46 12.07
C ALA A 36 13.40 0.23 12.90
N ARG A 37 13.07 1.32 13.61
CA ARG A 37 14.00 2.11 14.44
C ARG A 37 15.25 2.57 13.68
N GLU A 38 15.09 2.88 12.40
CA GLU A 38 16.17 3.38 11.54
C GLU A 38 15.89 4.86 11.16
N PRO A 39 16.62 5.84 11.74
CA PRO A 39 16.39 7.26 11.50
C PRO A 39 16.53 7.67 10.03
N VAL A 40 17.42 7.02 9.27
CA VAL A 40 17.62 7.31 7.85
C VAL A 40 16.36 6.92 7.07
N LEU A 41 15.83 5.72 7.34
CA LEU A 41 14.60 5.23 6.70
C LEU A 41 13.41 6.14 7.00
N SER A 42 13.26 6.61 8.24
CA SER A 42 12.17 7.52 8.61
C SER A 42 12.26 8.83 7.84
N ARG A 43 13.43 9.48 7.81
CA ARG A 43 13.64 10.74 7.08
C ARG A 43 13.40 10.60 5.58
N MET A 44 13.89 9.51 4.99
CA MET A 44 13.65 9.22 3.57
C MET A 44 12.15 9.03 3.30
N SER A 45 11.45 8.28 4.14
CA SER A 45 10.02 8.03 4.01
C SER A 45 9.18 9.31 4.14
N GLU A 46 9.56 10.20 5.06
CA GLU A 46 8.92 11.52 5.23
C GLU A 46 9.12 12.40 3.98
N ALA A 47 10.33 12.44 3.42
CA ALA A 47 10.65 13.26 2.25
C ALA A 47 9.83 12.86 1.01
N ILE A 48 9.51 11.57 0.85
CA ILE A 48 8.73 11.07 -0.29
C ILE A 48 7.25 10.85 0.03
N LEU A 49 6.79 11.13 1.25
CA LEU A 49 5.42 10.87 1.70
C LEU A 49 4.35 11.46 0.75
N PRO A 50 4.47 12.70 0.24
CA PRO A 50 3.49 13.23 -0.71
C PRO A 50 3.36 12.40 -1.99
N LEU A 51 4.49 11.87 -2.49
CA LEU A 51 4.51 11.01 -3.69
C LEU A 51 3.87 9.64 -3.40
N LEU A 52 4.15 9.06 -2.23
CA LEU A 52 3.54 7.80 -1.80
C LEU A 52 2.02 7.94 -1.63
N GLN A 53 1.57 9.07 -1.07
CA GLN A 53 0.15 9.37 -0.91
C GLN A 53 -0.55 9.51 -2.26
N GLU A 54 0.06 10.22 -3.22
CA GLU A 54 -0.51 10.37 -4.56
C GLU A 54 -0.59 9.04 -5.30
N GLY A 55 0.47 8.22 -5.24
CA GLY A 55 0.45 6.86 -5.81
C GLY A 55 -0.71 6.02 -5.27
N ARG A 56 -0.95 6.07 -3.95
CA ARG A 56 -2.08 5.39 -3.31
C ARG A 56 -3.44 5.95 -3.73
N ARG A 57 -3.58 7.27 -3.90
CA ARG A 57 -4.82 7.87 -4.41
C ARG A 57 -5.15 7.30 -5.79
N GLN A 58 -4.15 7.22 -6.68
CA GLN A 58 -4.33 6.66 -8.01
C GLN A 58 -4.73 5.19 -7.95
N THR A 59 -3.98 4.33 -7.24
CA THR A 59 -4.31 2.90 -7.16
C THR A 59 -5.66 2.65 -6.50
N ASN A 60 -6.07 3.46 -5.52
CA ASN A 60 -7.33 3.28 -4.80
C ASN A 60 -8.58 3.57 -5.66
N THR A 61 -8.42 4.29 -6.77
CA THR A 61 -9.50 4.50 -7.75
C THR A 61 -9.67 3.33 -8.72
N LEU A 62 -8.69 2.43 -8.80
CA LEU A 62 -8.73 1.31 -9.73
C LEU A 62 -9.55 0.14 -9.19
N PRO A 63 -10.25 -0.61 -10.07
CA PRO A 63 -11.06 -1.75 -9.66
C PRO A 63 -10.28 -2.77 -8.83
N ASN A 64 -10.89 -3.24 -7.74
CA ASN A 64 -10.37 -4.28 -6.84
C ASN A 64 -9.04 -3.98 -6.12
N MET A 65 -8.43 -2.80 -6.33
CA MET A 65 -7.11 -2.51 -5.79
C MET A 65 -7.08 -2.32 -4.29
N ARG A 66 -8.12 -1.71 -3.71
CA ARG A 66 -8.25 -1.60 -2.24
C ARG A 66 -8.30 -2.97 -1.57
N THR A 67 -9.09 -3.90 -2.12
CA THR A 67 -9.17 -5.30 -1.65
C THR A 67 -7.83 -6.03 -1.78
N LYS A 68 -7.16 -5.88 -2.92
CA LYS A 68 -5.85 -6.50 -3.15
C LYS A 68 -4.82 -5.96 -2.16
N SER A 69 -4.80 -4.64 -1.95
CA SER A 69 -3.91 -3.98 -0.99
C SER A 69 -4.15 -4.44 0.43
N SER A 70 -5.41 -4.47 0.90
CA SER A 70 -5.75 -4.90 2.26
C SER A 70 -5.32 -6.35 2.53
N ASN A 71 -5.49 -7.24 1.56
CA ASN A 71 -5.05 -8.62 1.68
C ASN A 71 -3.52 -8.73 1.85
N TYR A 72 -2.74 -7.95 1.10
CA TYR A 72 -1.29 -7.88 1.32
C TYR A 72 -0.94 -7.32 2.71
N HIS A 73 -1.63 -6.27 3.16
CA HIS A 73 -1.37 -5.69 4.48
C HIS A 73 -1.58 -6.68 5.62
N VAL A 74 -2.63 -7.52 5.53
CA VAL A 74 -2.87 -8.60 6.50
C VAL A 74 -1.70 -9.58 6.51
N LEU A 75 -1.26 -10.07 5.34
CA LEU A 75 -0.16 -11.03 5.23
C LEU A 75 1.17 -10.44 5.75
N ILE A 76 1.44 -9.18 5.42
CA ILE A 76 2.63 -8.45 5.92
C ILE A 76 2.59 -8.31 7.44
N ALA A 77 1.44 -7.93 8.00
CA ALA A 77 1.28 -7.78 9.44
C ALA A 77 1.49 -9.12 10.17
N ILE A 78 0.98 -10.23 9.62
CA ILE A 78 1.21 -11.58 10.15
C ILE A 78 2.70 -11.92 10.13
N ALA A 79 3.37 -11.76 8.98
CA ALA A 79 4.80 -12.07 8.86
C ALA A 79 5.67 -11.23 9.82
N ILE A 80 5.34 -9.95 10.02
CA ILE A 80 6.02 -9.08 11.00
C ILE A 80 5.76 -9.56 12.43
N GLU A 81 4.53 -9.95 12.77
CA GLU A 81 4.20 -10.46 14.11
C GLU A 81 4.89 -11.78 14.43
N GLU A 82 5.01 -12.67 13.44
CA GLU A 82 5.74 -13.93 13.52
C GLU A 82 7.26 -13.74 13.48
N ARG A 83 7.74 -12.49 13.32
CA ARG A 83 9.16 -12.12 13.19
C ARG A 83 9.85 -12.82 12.00
N ASN A 84 9.08 -13.17 10.97
CA ASN A 84 9.61 -13.71 9.72
C ASN A 84 10.03 -12.58 8.78
N ILE A 85 11.26 -12.10 8.98
CA ILE A 85 11.80 -10.93 8.28
C ILE A 85 11.80 -11.14 6.76
N GLU A 86 12.25 -12.31 6.30
CA GLU A 86 12.37 -12.58 4.86
C GLU A 86 10.99 -12.63 4.19
N GLN A 87 10.01 -13.26 4.83
CA GLN A 87 8.65 -13.28 4.32
C GLN A 87 8.02 -11.88 4.31
N ALA A 88 8.19 -11.09 5.38
CA ALA A 88 7.69 -9.71 5.41
C ALA A 88 8.29 -8.86 4.29
N ARG A 89 9.60 -9.02 4.03
CA ARG A 89 10.32 -8.35 2.93
C ARG A 89 9.76 -8.74 1.57
N GLN A 90 9.62 -10.04 1.31
CA GLN A 90 9.08 -10.57 0.05
C GLN A 90 7.64 -10.10 -0.18
N LEU A 91 6.79 -10.17 0.84
CA LEU A 91 5.40 -9.73 0.77
C LEU A 91 5.28 -8.23 0.50
N MET A 92 6.10 -7.39 1.15
CA MET A 92 6.11 -5.94 0.90
C MET A 92 6.57 -5.63 -0.53
N GLN A 93 7.59 -6.32 -1.03
CA GLN A 93 8.05 -6.15 -2.40
C GLN A 93 6.96 -6.55 -3.40
N SER A 94 6.37 -7.73 -3.25
CA SER A 94 5.27 -8.18 -4.10
C SER A 94 4.05 -7.26 -4.00
N HIS A 95 3.72 -6.74 -2.82
CA HIS A 95 2.66 -5.75 -2.65
C HIS A 95 2.89 -4.54 -3.57
N ILE A 96 4.07 -3.92 -3.50
CA ILE A 96 4.42 -2.73 -4.30
C ILE A 96 4.34 -3.04 -5.80
N GLU A 97 4.98 -4.12 -6.25
CA GLU A 97 4.97 -4.54 -7.65
C GLU A 97 3.53 -4.74 -8.16
N GLN A 98 2.71 -5.42 -7.38
CA GLN A 98 1.33 -5.73 -7.72
C GLN A 98 0.38 -4.52 -7.68
N MET A 99 0.75 -3.45 -6.97
CA MET A 99 0.06 -2.15 -7.00
C MET A 99 0.46 -1.31 -8.21
N LEU A 100 1.70 -1.45 -8.70
CA LEU A 100 2.20 -0.72 -9.86
C LEU A 100 1.68 -1.26 -11.20
N GLU A 101 1.50 -2.58 -11.33
CA GLU A 101 1.11 -3.21 -12.60
C GLU A 101 -0.15 -2.60 -13.25
N PRO A 102 -1.26 -2.33 -12.52
CA PRO A 102 -2.44 -1.72 -13.12
C PRO A 102 -2.23 -0.28 -13.59
N LEU A 103 -1.35 0.48 -12.92
CA LEU A 103 -1.03 1.85 -13.33
C LEU A 103 -0.23 1.87 -14.64
N LYS A 104 0.69 0.90 -14.84
CA LYS A 104 1.43 0.76 -16.10
C LYS A 104 0.48 0.47 -17.27
N LYS A 105 -0.40 -0.52 -17.09
CA LYS A 105 -1.41 -0.89 -18.09
C LYS A 105 -2.36 0.26 -18.42
N ALA A 106 -2.76 1.04 -17.41
CA ALA A 106 -3.60 2.22 -17.63
C ALA A 106 -2.89 3.30 -18.47
N LYS A 107 -1.59 3.53 -18.24
CA LYS A 107 -0.80 4.48 -19.04
C LYS A 107 -0.57 4.00 -20.47
N GLU A 108 -0.30 2.72 -20.67
CA GLU A 108 -0.13 2.12 -22.00
C GLU A 108 -1.42 2.26 -22.82
N ALA A 109 -2.58 1.91 -22.25
CA ALA A 109 -3.87 2.05 -22.92
C ALA A 109 -4.22 3.52 -23.25
N GLN A 110 -3.84 4.47 -22.40
CA GLN A 110 -4.00 5.90 -22.68
C GLN A 110 -3.11 6.34 -23.85
N GLY A 111 -1.84 5.93 -23.87
CA GLY A 111 -0.91 6.24 -24.95
C GLY A 111 -1.34 5.68 -26.31
N GLU A 112 -1.94 4.49 -26.34
CA GLU A 112 -2.53 3.90 -27.56
C GLU A 112 -3.78 4.68 -28.02
N ALA A 113 -4.66 5.05 -27.09
CA ALA A 113 -5.88 5.81 -27.40
C ALA A 113 -5.59 7.21 -27.95
N ASP A 114 -4.54 7.86 -27.48
CA ASP A 114 -4.11 9.19 -27.96
C ASP A 114 -3.48 9.10 -29.36
N GLN A 115 -2.78 8.01 -29.68
CA GLN A 115 -2.22 7.76 -31.02
C GLN A 115 -3.29 7.47 -32.08
N MET A 116 -4.44 6.91 -31.71
CA MET A 116 -5.55 6.65 -32.64
C MET A 116 -6.43 7.88 -32.92
N LYS A 117 -6.23 8.99 -32.19
CA LYS A 117 -7.00 10.23 -32.34
C LYS A 117 -6.24 11.34 -33.07
N GLY A 118 -4.96 11.13 -33.40
CA GLY A 118 -4.12 12.03 -34.19
C GLY A 118 -4.02 11.59 -35.64
#